data_AF-A0A6V7XTE7-F1
#
_entry.id   AF-A0A6V7XTE7-F1
#
_cell.length_a   1.000
_cell.length_b   1.000
_cell.length_c   1.000
_cell.angle_alpha   90.00
_cell.angle_beta   90.00
_cell.angle_gamma   90.00
#
_symmetry.space_group_name_H-M   'P 1'
#
loop_
_entity.id
_entity.type
_entity.pdbx_description
1 polymer ?
#
loop_
_entity_poly.entity_id
_entity_poly.type
_entity_poly.pdbx_seq_one_letter_code
_entity_poly.pdbx_strand_id
1 'polypeptide(L)'
;MGLVENNDYVLIIPLLRNQGMLQMVSIGRNGSKYDGFWKDTNSTNDGRDADALKAARRSIIIDLENRSNAQIDSFMSKMYAEFGQPPFNCSDSCMGGPEDQNPSSFSRSLHDATYAYLRALNNTMEKFGYMTKEMARNGTLITNMSRGEFQGETGNVIFDQQGNRQPIFYVTMLDASDQPQVVMEINFVPNNTNLKKRYTDESTIWINSNGKRPLYKPICGYTGTDCPPDMTTYIIIAIGLVVLIVLSFTFGIGYAIREKKKEKRRLTKECIIPFIELRNLKEIKNNDGSNIEINKSLRSIQSNSNLSTNTKLTANIESKKLETENYSHFLYNREVVFGIKYQVRVRIFNEDLTQLRKIKQLDHDNLNKFCGVCTDAPILYGIWKYCQRGSLKDLIAKEQYVGDSFVMFTLMRDIASGLIALHGSFAGAHGMLSSENCLINDRWQVKISDFGLNMIRESQPMSKRKLLWTAPELLRENNRKGTKEGDVYSFAIICCELVNRETVWNGVEREDDV
;
A
#
# COMPACT_ATOMS: atom_id res chain seq x y z
N MET A 1 -8.07 -41.19 39.24
CA MET A 1 -8.09 -40.61 37.88
C MET A 1 -8.47 -39.15 38.05
N GLY A 2 -7.60 -38.22 37.66
CA GLY A 2 -7.91 -36.79 37.75
C GLY A 2 -9.21 -36.51 37.00
N LEU A 3 -10.18 -35.91 37.68
CA LEU A 3 -11.42 -35.50 37.04
C LEU A 3 -11.07 -34.48 35.96
N VAL A 4 -11.60 -34.75 34.77
CA VAL A 4 -11.43 -33.96 33.57
C VAL A 4 -12.07 -32.59 33.77
N GLU A 5 -11.32 -31.59 34.20
CA GLU A 5 -11.87 -30.23 34.30
C GLU A 5 -12.03 -29.57 32.93
N ASN A 6 -11.19 -29.93 31.94
CA ASN A 6 -11.18 -29.31 30.61
C ASN A 6 -11.98 -30.11 29.56
N ASN A 7 -12.61 -29.41 28.61
CA ASN A 7 -13.38 -29.99 27.50
C ASN A 7 -12.49 -30.53 26.35
N ASP A 8 -11.23 -30.85 26.64
CA ASP A 8 -10.22 -31.16 25.62
C ASP A 8 -10.25 -32.61 25.16
N TYR A 9 -10.99 -33.49 25.86
CA TYR A 9 -11.06 -34.90 25.54
C TYR A 9 -12.40 -35.52 25.89
N VAL A 10 -12.67 -36.63 25.22
CA VAL A 10 -13.83 -37.49 25.41
C VAL A 10 -13.34 -38.93 25.47
N LEU A 11 -13.88 -39.70 26.41
CA LEU A 11 -13.52 -41.07 26.64
C LEU A 11 -14.40 -41.99 25.79
N ILE A 12 -13.81 -42.73 24.85
CA ILE A 12 -14.54 -43.74 24.08
C ILE A 12 -14.38 -45.08 24.79
N ILE A 13 -15.50 -45.65 25.24
CA ILE A 13 -15.53 -46.92 25.97
C ILE A 13 -16.30 -47.95 25.13
N PRO A 14 -15.59 -48.86 24.45
CA PRO A 14 -16.23 -50.01 23.83
C PRO A 14 -16.60 -51.04 24.90
N LEU A 15 -17.87 -51.44 24.94
CA LEU A 15 -18.43 -52.43 25.85
C LEU A 15 -19.22 -53.47 25.04
N LEU A 16 -19.42 -54.66 25.63
CA LEU A 16 -20.24 -55.74 25.07
C LEU A 16 -21.24 -56.23 26.12
N ARG A 17 -21.74 -55.31 26.96
CA ARG A 17 -22.60 -55.63 28.11
C ARG A 17 -24.08 -55.61 27.76
N ASN A 18 -24.43 -55.07 26.59
CA ASN A 18 -25.80 -54.83 26.16
C ASN A 18 -26.59 -53.94 27.14
N GLN A 19 -25.93 -52.94 27.72
CA GLN A 19 -26.49 -52.06 28.76
C GLN A 19 -26.24 -50.57 28.46
N GLY A 20 -25.43 -50.23 27.46
CA GLY A 20 -25.13 -48.84 27.10
C GLY A 20 -24.52 -48.08 28.28
N MET A 21 -25.10 -46.92 28.60
CA MET A 21 -24.67 -46.09 29.74
C MET A 21 -25.32 -46.49 31.07
N LEU A 22 -25.99 -47.63 31.14
CA LEU A 22 -26.69 -48.09 32.33
C LEU A 22 -25.90 -49.19 33.05
N GLN A 23 -26.20 -49.34 34.32
CA GLN A 23 -25.81 -50.47 35.14
C GLN A 23 -26.98 -50.93 35.99
N MET A 24 -26.94 -52.19 36.38
CA MET A 24 -27.96 -52.81 37.21
C MET A 24 -27.70 -52.47 38.68
N VAL A 25 -28.71 -51.91 39.36
CA VAL A 25 -28.60 -51.42 40.75
C VAL A 25 -29.27 -52.36 41.73
N SER A 26 -30.45 -52.87 41.39
CA SER A 26 -31.15 -53.88 42.20
C SER A 26 -32.08 -54.69 41.33
N ILE A 27 -32.42 -55.91 41.77
CA ILE A 27 -33.43 -56.74 41.12
C ILE A 27 -34.43 -57.15 42.20
N GLY A 28 -35.72 -56.97 41.93
CA GLY A 28 -36.79 -57.38 42.83
C GLY A 28 -37.91 -58.07 42.09
N ARG A 29 -38.93 -58.54 42.84
CA ARG A 29 -40.14 -59.16 42.27
C ARG A 29 -40.87 -58.29 41.23
N ASN A 30 -40.61 -56.98 41.21
CA ASN A 30 -41.20 -56.01 40.30
C ASN A 30 -40.29 -55.61 39.10
N GLY A 31 -39.15 -56.29 38.89
CA GLY A 31 -38.23 -56.01 37.77
C GLY A 31 -36.82 -55.61 38.19
N SER A 32 -35.99 -55.25 37.20
CA SER A 32 -34.60 -54.85 37.39
C SER A 32 -34.48 -53.33 37.38
N LYS A 33 -33.98 -52.76 38.47
CA LYS A 33 -33.70 -51.32 38.52
C LYS A 33 -32.37 -51.05 37.86
N TYR A 34 -32.41 -50.41 36.70
CA TYR A 34 -31.24 -49.85 36.02
C TYR A 34 -31.06 -48.37 36.37
N ASP A 35 -29.82 -47.95 36.51
CA ASP A 35 -29.46 -46.55 36.67
C ASP A 35 -28.18 -46.24 35.88
N GLY A 36 -27.83 -44.97 35.74
CA GLY A 36 -26.61 -44.56 35.05
C GLY A 36 -25.36 -45.20 35.67
N PHE A 37 -24.39 -45.60 34.85
CA PHE A 37 -23.15 -46.23 35.34
C PHE A 37 -22.34 -45.34 36.30
N TRP A 38 -22.66 -44.05 36.35
CA TRP A 38 -22.04 -43.03 37.18
C TRP A 38 -22.64 -42.89 38.58
N LYS A 39 -23.67 -43.67 38.93
CA LYS A 39 -24.25 -43.67 40.28
C LYS A 39 -23.82 -44.90 41.04
N ASP A 40 -23.34 -44.74 42.26
CA ASP A 40 -22.95 -45.86 43.10
C ASP A 40 -24.13 -46.82 43.36
N THR A 41 -23.85 -48.11 43.26
CA THR A 41 -24.81 -49.20 43.51
C THR A 41 -24.50 -49.96 44.79
N ASN A 42 -23.36 -49.70 45.44
CA ASN A 42 -22.97 -50.35 46.68
C ASN A 42 -23.62 -49.69 47.90
N SER A 43 -23.74 -50.45 49.00
CA SER A 43 -24.32 -49.98 50.26
C SER A 43 -23.53 -48.87 50.96
N THR A 44 -22.29 -48.60 50.52
CA THR A 44 -21.42 -47.54 51.05
C THR A 44 -21.18 -46.48 49.98
N ASN A 45 -22.11 -45.53 49.87
CA ASN A 45 -22.00 -44.40 48.95
C ASN A 45 -20.74 -43.58 49.26
N ASP A 46 -19.83 -43.46 48.29
CA ASP A 46 -18.59 -42.68 48.41
C ASP A 46 -18.81 -41.16 48.26
N GLY A 47 -20.03 -40.73 47.97
CA GLY A 47 -20.45 -39.34 47.81
C GLY A 47 -20.02 -38.71 46.49
N ARG A 48 -19.52 -39.49 45.51
CA ARG A 48 -18.89 -38.96 44.29
C ARG A 48 -19.69 -39.16 43.00
N ASP A 49 -20.98 -39.50 43.10
CA ASP A 49 -21.87 -39.61 41.95
C ASP A 49 -21.89 -38.35 41.07
N ALA A 50 -21.81 -37.16 41.68
CA ALA A 50 -21.78 -35.89 40.95
C ALA A 50 -20.51 -35.73 40.10
N ASP A 51 -19.37 -36.23 40.60
CA ASP A 51 -18.11 -36.19 39.89
C ASP A 51 -18.06 -37.27 38.80
N ALA A 52 -18.61 -38.45 39.07
CA ALA A 52 -18.78 -39.50 38.08
C ALA A 52 -19.71 -39.06 36.94
N LEU A 53 -20.79 -38.31 37.23
CA LEU A 53 -21.67 -37.73 36.22
C LEU A 53 -20.93 -36.74 35.31
N LYS A 54 -20.05 -35.88 35.86
CA LYS A 54 -19.21 -34.98 35.04
C LYS A 54 -18.29 -35.76 34.09
N ALA A 55 -17.80 -36.92 34.51
CA ALA A 55 -17.02 -37.81 33.65
C ALA A 55 -17.90 -38.50 32.60
N ALA A 56 -19.11 -38.93 32.97
CA ALA A 56 -20.06 -39.57 32.07
C ALA A 56 -20.58 -38.64 30.95
N ARG A 57 -20.73 -37.34 31.22
CA ARG A 57 -21.02 -36.32 30.19
C ARG A 57 -19.96 -36.25 29.08
N ARG A 58 -18.75 -36.74 29.36
CA ARG A 58 -17.60 -36.78 28.45
C ARG A 58 -17.23 -38.19 28.04
N SER A 59 -18.13 -39.16 28.20
CA SER A 59 -17.93 -40.51 27.68
C SER A 59 -18.84 -40.80 26.49
N ILE A 60 -18.30 -41.57 25.56
CA ILE A 60 -19.01 -42.18 24.45
C ILE A 60 -18.99 -43.68 24.71
N ILE A 61 -20.15 -44.28 24.85
CA ILE A 61 -20.26 -45.73 25.00
C ILE A 61 -20.62 -46.35 23.66
N ILE A 62 -19.84 -47.34 23.23
CA ILE A 62 -20.16 -48.18 22.07
C ILE A 62 -20.54 -49.54 22.60
N ASP A 63 -21.80 -49.95 22.44
CA ASP A 63 -22.32 -51.23 22.95
C ASP A 63 -23.27 -51.87 21.92
N LEU A 64 -23.72 -53.11 22.13
CA LEU A 64 -24.57 -53.85 21.19
C LEU A 64 -26.09 -53.61 21.39
N GLU A 65 -26.50 -52.79 22.35
CA GLU A 65 -27.92 -52.62 22.76
C GLU A 65 -28.52 -51.24 22.43
N ASN A 66 -29.81 -51.22 22.07
CA ASN A 66 -30.61 -50.02 21.74
C ASN A 66 -32.01 -50.03 22.38
N ARG A 67 -32.19 -50.77 23.49
CA ARG A 67 -33.51 -50.95 24.10
C ARG A 67 -33.60 -50.40 25.51
N SER A 68 -34.75 -49.80 25.80
CA SER A 68 -35.09 -49.11 27.05
C SER A 68 -35.24 -50.09 28.22
N ASN A 69 -35.03 -49.62 29.46
CA ASN A 69 -35.25 -50.35 30.71
C ASN A 69 -36.51 -51.23 30.70
N ALA A 70 -37.63 -50.72 30.20
CA ALA A 70 -38.91 -51.42 30.15
C ALA A 70 -38.89 -52.77 29.40
N GLN A 71 -38.04 -52.92 28.38
CA GLN A 71 -37.94 -54.17 27.61
C GLN A 71 -37.10 -55.21 28.34
N ILE A 72 -36.04 -54.76 29.02
CA ILE A 72 -35.22 -55.63 29.86
C ILE A 72 -36.04 -56.14 31.04
N ASP A 73 -36.80 -55.24 31.68
CA ASP A 73 -37.74 -55.59 32.74
C ASP A 73 -38.78 -56.60 32.26
N SER A 74 -39.36 -56.38 31.08
CA SER A 74 -40.33 -57.30 30.49
C SER A 74 -39.76 -58.71 30.27
N PHE A 75 -38.53 -58.84 29.77
CA PHE A 75 -37.88 -60.14 29.57
C PHE A 75 -37.69 -60.86 30.91
N MET A 76 -37.18 -60.12 31.90
CA MET A 76 -36.88 -60.66 33.23
C MET A 76 -38.16 -61.09 33.95
N SER A 77 -39.21 -60.27 33.94
CA SER A 77 -40.53 -60.61 34.48
C SER A 77 -41.11 -61.86 33.82
N LYS A 78 -41.00 -61.97 32.49
CA LYS A 78 -41.48 -63.16 31.77
C LYS A 78 -40.68 -64.40 32.12
N MET A 79 -39.35 -64.31 32.15
CA MET A 79 -38.46 -65.40 32.54
C MET A 79 -38.83 -65.91 33.94
N TYR A 80 -38.99 -65.02 34.91
CA TYR A 80 -39.38 -65.40 36.27
C TYR A 80 -40.75 -66.09 36.33
N ALA A 81 -41.73 -65.64 35.53
CA ALA A 81 -43.03 -66.29 35.45
C ALA A 81 -42.93 -67.72 34.86
N GLU A 82 -42.10 -67.94 33.85
CA GLU A 82 -41.91 -69.24 33.19
C GLU A 82 -41.16 -70.25 34.08
N PHE A 83 -40.21 -69.81 34.91
CA PHE A 83 -39.55 -70.70 35.88
C PHE A 83 -40.52 -71.27 36.92
N GLY A 84 -41.61 -70.55 37.22
CA GLY A 84 -42.71 -71.04 38.06
C GLY A 84 -43.56 -72.14 37.42
N GLN A 85 -43.39 -72.39 36.12
CA GLN A 85 -44.14 -73.39 35.36
C GLN A 85 -43.32 -74.69 35.16
N PRO A 86 -43.96 -75.81 34.75
CA PRO A 86 -43.24 -77.03 34.36
C PRO A 86 -42.24 -76.77 33.22
N PRO A 87 -41.07 -77.44 33.20
CA PRO A 87 -40.64 -78.55 34.05
C PRO A 87 -39.94 -78.12 35.35
N PHE A 88 -39.70 -76.81 35.54
CA PHE A 88 -38.92 -76.31 36.66
C PHE A 88 -39.76 -76.19 37.95
N ASN A 89 -41.05 -75.87 37.85
CA ASN A 89 -42.00 -75.75 38.96
C ASN A 89 -41.44 -74.95 40.15
N CYS A 90 -40.71 -73.87 39.85
CA CYS A 90 -39.93 -73.18 40.83
C CYS A 90 -40.76 -72.13 41.59
N SER A 91 -41.25 -72.48 42.78
CA SER A 91 -42.02 -71.59 43.66
C SER A 91 -41.10 -70.93 44.69
N ASP A 92 -40.74 -69.66 44.47
CA ASP A 92 -40.05 -68.71 45.37
C ASP A 92 -38.68 -69.13 45.99
N SER A 93 -38.38 -70.40 46.20
CA SER A 93 -37.23 -70.89 46.98
C SER A 93 -36.03 -71.33 46.13
N CYS A 94 -36.24 -71.73 44.87
CA CYS A 94 -35.19 -72.19 43.94
C CYS A 94 -34.70 -71.11 42.98
N MET A 95 -35.29 -69.91 43.02
CA MET A 95 -34.71 -68.71 42.36
C MET A 95 -33.88 -67.89 43.34
N GLY A 96 -33.48 -68.53 44.45
CA GLY A 96 -32.95 -67.96 45.68
C GLY A 96 -33.80 -66.81 46.22
N GLY A 97 -33.50 -66.40 47.44
CA GLY A 97 -34.22 -65.27 48.04
C GLY A 97 -33.97 -63.98 47.25
N PRO A 98 -34.51 -62.85 47.71
CA PRO A 98 -34.17 -61.51 47.21
C PRO A 98 -32.65 -61.23 47.10
N GLU A 99 -31.81 -62.05 47.74
CA GLU A 99 -30.36 -61.91 47.80
C GLU A 99 -29.57 -62.95 46.99
N ASP A 100 -30.17 -64.06 46.51
CA ASP A 100 -29.41 -65.16 45.92
C ASP A 100 -29.99 -65.60 44.57
N GLN A 101 -29.14 -65.69 43.55
CA GLN A 101 -29.42 -66.17 42.18
C GLN A 101 -30.19 -65.21 41.25
N ASN A 102 -29.47 -64.15 40.87
CA ASN A 102 -29.82 -63.32 39.72
C ASN A 102 -29.58 -64.09 38.40
N PRO A 103 -30.49 -63.99 37.40
CA PRO A 103 -30.17 -64.47 36.07
C PRO A 103 -28.97 -63.71 35.53
N SER A 104 -28.10 -64.44 34.83
CA SER A 104 -26.92 -63.86 34.22
C SER A 104 -27.28 -62.70 33.29
N SER A 105 -26.43 -61.68 33.23
CA SER A 105 -26.53 -60.61 32.23
C SER A 105 -26.49 -61.14 30.78
N PHE A 106 -26.00 -62.37 30.60
CA PHE A 106 -25.97 -63.08 29.32
C PHE A 106 -27.23 -63.89 29.01
N SER A 107 -28.24 -63.91 29.90
CA SER A 107 -29.48 -64.69 29.73
C SER A 107 -30.22 -64.38 28.43
N ARG A 108 -30.35 -63.10 28.06
CA ARG A 108 -30.93 -62.66 26.78
C ARG A 108 -30.12 -63.13 25.57
N SER A 109 -28.80 -63.08 25.67
CA SER A 109 -27.90 -63.58 24.63
C SER A 109 -28.04 -65.10 24.46
N LEU A 110 -28.19 -65.83 25.55
CA LEU A 110 -28.43 -67.28 25.55
C LEU A 110 -29.79 -67.62 24.95
N HIS A 111 -30.83 -66.84 25.28
CA HIS A 111 -32.15 -66.96 24.65
C HIS A 111 -32.03 -66.84 23.12
N ASP A 112 -31.38 -65.78 22.63
CA ASP A 112 -31.23 -65.55 21.20
C ASP A 112 -30.41 -66.62 20.49
N ALA A 113 -29.34 -67.11 21.13
CA ALA A 113 -28.54 -68.22 20.59
C ALA A 113 -29.37 -69.51 20.50
N THR A 114 -30.15 -69.81 21.53
CA THR A 114 -31.02 -70.99 21.57
C THR A 114 -32.14 -70.87 20.53
N TYR A 115 -32.79 -69.71 20.45
CA TYR A 115 -33.85 -69.45 19.50
C TYR A 115 -33.35 -69.52 18.04
N ALA A 116 -32.16 -68.99 17.75
CA ALA A 116 -31.53 -69.13 16.45
C ALA A 116 -31.31 -70.60 16.05
N TYR A 117 -30.83 -71.42 16.99
CA TYR A 117 -30.64 -72.85 16.77
C TYR A 117 -31.97 -73.58 16.53
N LEU A 118 -32.99 -73.33 17.36
CA LEU A 118 -34.32 -73.92 17.20
C LEU A 118 -34.98 -73.52 15.87
N ARG A 119 -34.82 -72.26 15.46
CA ARG A 119 -35.28 -71.78 14.15
C ARG A 119 -34.56 -72.50 13.02
N ALA A 120 -33.24 -72.70 13.11
CA ALA A 120 -32.48 -73.44 12.11
C ALA A 120 -32.95 -74.90 12.00
N LEU A 121 -33.27 -75.56 13.12
CA LEU A 121 -33.87 -76.90 13.12
C LEU A 121 -35.24 -76.90 12.45
N ASN A 122 -36.10 -75.93 12.77
CA ASN A 122 -37.43 -75.81 12.16
C ASN A 122 -37.33 -75.59 10.64
N ASN A 123 -36.47 -74.67 10.19
CA ASN A 123 -36.22 -74.42 8.77
C ASN A 123 -35.70 -75.70 8.07
N THR A 124 -34.86 -76.49 8.77
CA THR A 124 -34.38 -77.77 8.23
C THR A 124 -35.53 -78.77 8.07
N MET A 125 -36.39 -78.89 9.06
CA MET A 125 -37.57 -79.76 9.01
C MET A 125 -38.54 -79.34 7.90
N GLU A 126 -38.79 -78.04 7.73
CA GLU A 126 -39.62 -77.50 6.64
C GLU A 126 -39.04 -77.82 5.27
N LYS A 127 -37.71 -77.73 5.12
CA LYS A 127 -37.02 -77.99 3.85
C LYS A 127 -37.01 -79.46 3.43
N PHE A 128 -36.83 -80.38 4.38
CA PHE A 128 -36.66 -81.81 4.10
C PHE A 128 -37.89 -82.66 4.45
N GLY A 129 -38.88 -82.10 5.14
CA GLY A 129 -40.09 -82.78 5.59
C GLY A 129 -39.92 -83.67 6.84
N TYR A 130 -38.70 -83.83 7.33
CA TYR A 130 -38.38 -84.61 8.53
C TYR A 130 -37.10 -84.10 9.21
N MET A 131 -36.87 -84.50 10.47
CA MET A 131 -35.67 -84.15 11.22
C MET A 131 -35.05 -85.36 11.91
N THR A 132 -33.82 -85.72 11.54
CA THR A 132 -33.05 -86.80 12.20
C THR A 132 -31.97 -86.24 13.13
N LYS A 133 -31.50 -87.09 14.06
CA LYS A 133 -30.41 -86.76 14.99
C LYS A 133 -29.08 -86.45 14.26
N GLU A 134 -28.83 -87.08 13.12
CA GLU A 134 -27.63 -86.82 12.31
C GLU A 134 -27.70 -85.45 11.64
N MET A 135 -28.86 -85.08 11.09
CA MET A 135 -29.09 -83.77 10.50
C MET A 135 -28.97 -82.65 11.54
N ALA A 136 -29.54 -82.84 12.74
CA ALA A 136 -29.40 -81.88 13.85
C ALA A 136 -27.95 -81.71 14.34
N ARG A 137 -27.11 -82.74 14.20
CA ARG A 137 -25.67 -82.70 14.54
C ARG A 137 -24.79 -82.19 13.42
N ASN A 138 -25.32 -82.04 12.20
CA ASN A 138 -24.57 -81.55 11.06
C ASN A 138 -24.44 -80.02 11.15
N GLY A 139 -23.33 -79.55 11.74
CA GLY A 139 -23.08 -78.12 11.93
C GLY A 139 -23.11 -77.31 10.63
N THR A 140 -22.62 -77.84 9.51
CA THR A 140 -22.65 -77.13 8.22
C THR A 140 -24.08 -76.94 7.73
N LEU A 141 -24.93 -77.96 7.87
CA LEU A 141 -26.34 -77.89 7.51
C LEU A 141 -27.07 -76.87 8.41
N ILE A 142 -26.90 -76.97 9.73
CA ILE A 142 -27.57 -76.08 10.68
C ILE A 142 -27.14 -74.63 10.50
N THR A 143 -25.84 -74.35 10.31
CA THR A 143 -25.35 -72.99 10.03
C THR A 143 -25.89 -72.44 8.70
N ASN A 144 -26.07 -73.29 7.68
CA ASN A 144 -26.70 -72.86 6.43
C ASN A 144 -28.20 -72.54 6.61
N MET A 145 -28.89 -73.26 7.49
CA MET A 145 -30.31 -73.09 7.76
C MET A 145 -30.62 -72.00 8.81
N SER A 146 -29.61 -71.48 9.51
CA SER A 146 -29.75 -70.35 10.46
C SER A 146 -29.72 -68.96 9.81
N ARG A 147 -29.48 -68.89 8.49
CA ARG A 147 -29.43 -67.64 7.71
C ARG A 147 -30.74 -66.84 7.82
N GLY A 148 -30.59 -65.52 7.71
CA GLY A 148 -31.71 -64.56 7.74
C GLY A 148 -31.71 -63.69 8.99
N GLU A 149 -32.81 -62.97 9.19
CA GLU A 149 -32.99 -62.09 10.36
C GLU A 149 -34.17 -62.53 11.23
N PHE A 150 -34.10 -62.22 12.52
CA PHE A 150 -35.23 -62.32 13.44
C PHE A 150 -35.11 -61.31 14.57
N GLN A 151 -36.25 -60.99 15.16
CA GLN A 151 -36.31 -60.16 16.35
C GLN A 151 -35.97 -61.00 17.60
N GLY A 152 -34.77 -60.82 18.13
CA GLY A 152 -34.34 -61.42 19.40
C GLY A 152 -34.62 -60.52 20.60
N GLU A 153 -34.30 -61.04 21.77
CA GLU A 153 -34.33 -60.31 23.03
C GLU A 153 -33.19 -59.30 23.11
N THR A 154 -32.04 -59.53 22.48
CA THR A 154 -30.90 -58.58 22.38
C THR A 154 -30.98 -57.61 21.19
N GLY A 155 -32.16 -57.47 20.57
CA GLY A 155 -32.36 -56.62 19.39
C GLY A 155 -32.51 -57.43 18.10
N ASN A 156 -32.38 -56.78 16.95
CA ASN A 156 -32.47 -57.47 15.67
C ASN A 156 -31.23 -58.35 15.47
N VAL A 157 -31.42 -59.64 15.25
CA VAL A 157 -30.35 -60.62 15.05
C VAL A 157 -30.30 -60.96 13.57
N ILE A 158 -29.17 -60.69 12.92
CA ILE A 158 -28.97 -60.89 11.49
C ILE A 158 -27.81 -61.84 11.28
N PHE A 159 -28.03 -62.92 10.54
CA PHE A 159 -26.97 -63.85 10.11
C PHE A 159 -26.62 -63.64 8.65
N ASP A 160 -25.32 -63.55 8.34
CA ASP A 160 -24.83 -63.45 6.97
C ASP A 160 -24.93 -64.79 6.20
N GLN A 161 -24.45 -64.79 4.95
CA GLN A 161 -24.44 -65.99 4.11
C GLN A 161 -23.52 -67.09 4.67
N GLN A 162 -22.57 -66.76 5.52
CA GLN A 162 -21.66 -67.70 6.17
C GLN A 162 -22.21 -68.20 7.51
N GLY A 163 -23.36 -67.67 7.96
CA GLY A 163 -23.97 -67.99 9.25
C GLY A 163 -23.31 -67.29 10.43
N ASN A 164 -22.57 -66.20 10.19
CA ASN A 164 -22.04 -65.35 11.25
C ASN A 164 -23.06 -64.27 11.61
N ARG A 165 -23.25 -64.04 12.92
CA ARG A 165 -24.08 -62.95 13.41
C ARG A 165 -23.41 -61.61 13.10
N GLN A 166 -24.11 -60.73 12.40
CA GLN A 166 -23.65 -59.37 12.14
C GLN A 166 -23.88 -58.51 13.38
N PRO A 167 -22.83 -57.89 13.94
CA PRO A 167 -22.98 -57.02 15.10
C PRO A 167 -23.55 -55.66 14.67
N ILE A 168 -24.50 -55.17 15.46
CA ILE A 168 -25.02 -53.82 15.38
C ILE A 168 -24.53 -53.09 16.62
N PHE A 169 -23.69 -52.07 16.44
CA PHE A 169 -23.20 -51.27 17.55
C PHE A 169 -23.97 -49.96 17.63
N TYR A 170 -24.31 -49.58 18.85
CA TYR A 170 -24.97 -48.33 19.17
C TYR A 170 -24.02 -47.46 19.94
N VAL A 171 -23.89 -46.22 19.48
CA VAL A 171 -23.10 -45.18 20.13
C VAL A 171 -24.06 -44.36 20.99
N THR A 172 -23.81 -44.36 22.30
CA THR A 172 -24.64 -43.69 23.30
C THR A 172 -23.86 -42.59 24.00
N MET A 173 -24.51 -41.45 24.17
CA MET A 173 -23.99 -40.25 24.86
C MET A 173 -25.08 -39.69 25.77
N LEU A 174 -24.72 -38.85 26.74
CA LEU A 174 -25.71 -38.12 27.54
C LEU A 174 -26.22 -36.89 26.79
N ASP A 175 -27.53 -36.66 26.86
CA ASP A 175 -28.15 -35.44 26.39
C ASP A 175 -28.01 -34.27 27.40
N ALA A 176 -28.69 -33.16 27.14
CA ALA A 176 -28.66 -31.98 28.01
C ALA A 176 -29.37 -32.19 29.37
N SER A 177 -30.19 -33.23 29.49
CA SER A 177 -30.93 -33.62 30.69
C SER A 177 -30.29 -34.80 31.43
N ASP A 178 -29.02 -35.10 31.11
CA ASP A 178 -28.26 -36.24 31.63
C ASP A 178 -28.91 -37.60 31.37
N GLN A 179 -29.70 -37.72 30.29
CA GLN A 179 -30.30 -38.98 29.87
C GLN A 179 -29.47 -39.65 28.77
N PRO A 180 -29.22 -40.97 28.85
CA PRO A 180 -28.58 -41.71 27.78
C PRO A 180 -29.40 -41.67 26.47
N GLN A 181 -28.76 -41.24 25.39
CA GLN A 181 -29.34 -41.17 24.05
C GLN A 181 -28.44 -41.87 23.04
N VAL A 182 -29.05 -42.71 22.20
CA VAL A 182 -28.35 -43.32 21.05
C VAL A 182 -28.21 -42.30 19.93
N VAL A 183 -26.97 -41.89 19.64
CA VAL A 183 -26.65 -40.86 18.65
C VAL A 183 -26.28 -41.46 17.29
N MET A 184 -25.83 -42.72 17.25
CA MET A 184 -25.38 -43.37 16.03
C MET A 184 -25.54 -44.88 16.12
N GLU A 185 -25.83 -45.50 14.98
CA GLU A 185 -25.92 -46.95 14.81
C GLU A 185 -24.91 -47.36 13.72
N ILE A 186 -24.09 -48.37 14.02
CA ILE A 186 -23.00 -48.86 13.18
C ILE A 186 -23.27 -50.32 12.87
N ASN A 187 -23.61 -50.57 11.62
CA ASN A 187 -23.91 -51.91 11.09
C ASN A 187 -22.76 -52.36 10.20
N PHE A 188 -22.15 -53.49 10.56
CA PHE A 188 -21.13 -54.12 9.72
C PHE A 188 -21.82 -55.06 8.74
N VAL A 189 -21.76 -54.74 7.45
CA VAL A 189 -22.22 -55.60 6.36
C VAL A 189 -20.98 -56.12 5.63
N PRO A 190 -20.98 -57.34 5.06
CA PRO A 190 -19.86 -57.81 4.26
C PRO A 190 -19.47 -56.77 3.19
N ASN A 191 -18.22 -56.30 3.24
CA ASN A 191 -17.61 -55.27 2.38
C ASN A 191 -18.05 -53.81 2.57
N ASN A 192 -18.94 -53.47 3.52
CA ASN A 192 -19.28 -52.07 3.79
C ASN A 192 -19.77 -51.83 5.23
N THR A 193 -19.35 -50.72 5.84
CA THR A 193 -19.86 -50.30 7.15
C THR A 193 -20.97 -49.28 6.94
N ASN A 194 -22.20 -49.63 7.29
CA ASN A 194 -23.34 -48.71 7.22
C ASN A 194 -23.46 -47.96 8.55
N LEU A 195 -23.27 -46.64 8.50
CA LEU A 195 -23.34 -45.76 9.65
C LEU A 195 -24.60 -44.90 9.54
N LYS A 196 -25.56 -45.14 10.45
CA LYS A 196 -26.81 -44.40 10.55
C LYS A 196 -26.71 -43.40 11.69
N LYS A 197 -26.57 -42.12 11.35
CA LYS A 197 -26.62 -41.02 12.33
C LYS A 197 -28.06 -40.79 12.77
N ARG A 198 -28.29 -40.63 14.09
CA ARG A 198 -29.59 -40.28 14.66
C ARG A 198 -29.72 -38.79 15.03
N TYR A 199 -28.73 -37.98 14.66
CA TYR A 199 -28.73 -36.54 14.82
C TYR A 199 -28.64 -35.84 13.46
N THR A 200 -29.19 -34.63 13.37
CA THR A 200 -29.13 -33.75 12.19
C THR A 200 -28.01 -32.73 12.32
N ASP A 201 -27.95 -32.02 13.45
CA ASP A 201 -26.89 -31.08 13.78
C ASP A 201 -25.91 -31.70 14.78
N GLU A 202 -24.63 -31.62 14.48
CA GLU A 202 -23.57 -32.16 15.31
C GLU A 202 -23.41 -31.39 16.64
N SER A 203 -23.81 -30.12 16.69
CA SER A 203 -23.76 -29.35 17.94
C SER A 203 -24.61 -29.99 19.05
N THR A 204 -25.69 -30.70 18.67
CA THR A 204 -26.63 -31.34 19.61
C THR A 204 -25.99 -32.48 20.40
N ILE A 205 -25.11 -33.26 19.77
CA ILE A 205 -24.41 -34.38 20.42
C ILE A 205 -23.22 -33.91 21.28
N TRP A 206 -22.70 -32.71 21.00
CA TRP A 206 -21.62 -32.09 21.77
C TRP A 206 -22.12 -31.01 22.73
N ILE A 207 -23.39 -31.06 23.14
CA ILE A 207 -23.97 -30.08 24.07
C ILE A 207 -23.16 -29.98 25.37
N ASN A 208 -22.65 -31.12 25.85
CA ASN A 208 -21.79 -31.25 27.02
C ASN A 208 -20.35 -30.73 26.80
N SER A 209 -20.02 -30.26 25.59
CA SER A 209 -18.74 -29.66 25.19
C SER A 209 -18.94 -28.31 24.48
N ASN A 210 -19.93 -27.52 24.92
CA ASN A 210 -20.28 -26.21 24.35
C ASN A 210 -20.65 -26.28 22.85
N GLY A 211 -21.26 -27.37 22.42
CA GLY A 211 -21.69 -27.60 21.04
C GLY A 211 -20.54 -27.84 20.05
N LYS A 212 -19.30 -28.04 20.53
CA LYS A 212 -18.12 -28.25 19.68
C LYS A 212 -17.51 -29.62 19.89
N ARG A 213 -17.23 -30.30 18.78
CA ARG A 213 -16.44 -31.54 18.79
C ARG A 213 -15.05 -31.25 19.37
N PRO A 214 -14.59 -32.00 20.38
CA PRO A 214 -13.22 -31.92 20.86
C PRO A 214 -12.20 -32.19 19.74
N LEU A 215 -11.04 -31.56 19.84
CA LEU A 215 -9.97 -31.78 18.87
C LEU A 215 -9.43 -33.21 18.99
N TYR A 216 -9.10 -33.83 17.86
CA TYR A 216 -8.44 -35.14 17.84
C TYR A 216 -7.11 -35.12 18.61
N LYS A 217 -6.35 -34.03 18.50
CA LYS A 217 -5.10 -33.77 19.22
C LYS A 217 -5.23 -32.42 19.95
N PRO A 218 -4.85 -32.33 21.24
CA PRO A 218 -4.82 -31.05 21.95
C PRO A 218 -3.93 -30.03 21.23
N ILE A 219 -4.18 -28.73 21.45
CA ILE A 219 -3.45 -27.63 20.78
C ILE A 219 -1.94 -27.74 21.01
N CYS A 220 -1.52 -28.18 22.20
CA CYS A 220 -0.12 -28.38 22.56
C CYS A 220 0.38 -29.83 22.42
N GLY A 221 -0.39 -30.70 21.76
CA GLY A 221 -0.15 -32.14 21.75
C GLY A 221 -0.38 -32.80 23.11
N TYR A 222 -0.26 -34.13 23.17
CA TYR A 222 -0.48 -34.89 24.41
C TYR A 222 0.63 -34.70 25.44
N THR A 223 1.83 -34.32 24.99
CA THR A 223 3.02 -34.05 25.81
C THR A 223 3.12 -32.57 26.24
N GLY A 224 2.27 -31.69 25.71
CA GLY A 224 2.36 -30.25 25.93
C GLY A 224 3.50 -29.53 25.18
N THR A 225 4.26 -30.25 24.34
CA THR A 225 5.45 -29.72 23.64
C THR A 225 5.16 -29.12 22.28
N ASP A 226 4.00 -29.42 21.70
CA ASP A 226 3.68 -29.06 20.32
C ASP A 226 2.86 -27.76 20.23
N CYS A 227 2.96 -26.89 21.25
CA CYS A 227 2.24 -25.63 21.24
C CYS A 227 2.67 -24.78 20.04
N PRO A 228 1.72 -24.15 19.31
CA PRO A 228 2.07 -23.18 18.29
C PRO A 228 2.91 -22.05 18.93
N PRO A 229 4.00 -21.61 18.28
CA PRO A 229 4.84 -20.54 18.81
C PRO A 229 4.02 -19.26 18.97
N ASP A 230 4.26 -18.53 20.06
CA ASP A 230 3.56 -17.29 20.33
C ASP A 230 3.94 -16.20 19.32
N MET A 231 3.05 -15.98 18.35
CA MET A 231 3.26 -15.05 17.23
C MET A 231 3.20 -13.58 17.66
N THR A 232 2.75 -13.27 18.88
CA THR A 232 2.64 -11.89 19.39
C THR A 232 3.99 -11.16 19.39
N THR A 233 5.07 -11.85 19.79
CA THR A 233 6.43 -11.29 19.82
C THR A 233 6.91 -10.91 18.41
N TYR A 234 6.63 -11.75 17.41
CA TYR A 234 6.99 -11.48 16.01
C TYR A 234 6.19 -10.32 15.43
N ILE A 235 4.91 -10.18 15.81
CA ILE A 235 4.06 -9.05 15.39
C ILE A 235 4.61 -7.73 15.95
N ILE A 236 5.04 -7.70 17.21
CA ILE A 236 5.61 -6.50 17.84
C ILE A 236 6.92 -6.08 17.15
N ILE A 237 7.80 -7.02 16.83
CA ILE A 237 9.05 -6.75 16.10
C ILE A 237 8.75 -6.21 14.70
N ALA A 238 7.77 -6.78 14.00
CA ALA A 238 7.37 -6.33 12.67
C ALA A 238 6.83 -4.88 12.68
N ILE A 239 6.00 -4.54 13.67
CA ILE A 239 5.49 -3.18 13.85
C ILE A 239 6.64 -2.19 14.10
N GLY A 240 7.61 -2.56 14.95
CA GLY A 240 8.79 -1.74 15.23
C GLY A 240 9.63 -1.43 13.98
N LEU A 241 9.84 -2.42 13.11
CA LEU A 241 10.57 -2.24 11.86
C LEU A 241 9.83 -1.32 10.88
N VAL A 242 8.50 -1.44 10.77
CA VAL A 242 7.70 -0.57 9.90
C VAL A 242 7.78 0.89 10.36
N VAL A 243 7.70 1.15 11.66
CA VAL A 243 7.82 2.51 12.23
C VAL A 243 9.19 3.12 11.92
N LEU A 244 10.28 2.34 12.03
CA LEU A 244 11.63 2.79 11.69
C LEU A 244 11.77 3.18 10.21
N ILE A 245 11.18 2.40 9.30
CA ILE A 245 11.21 2.70 7.87
C ILE A 245 10.46 4.01 7.57
N VAL A 246 9.29 4.21 8.19
CA VAL A 246 8.50 5.45 8.04
C VAL A 246 9.27 6.66 8.58
N LEU A 247 9.91 6.55 9.74
CA LEU A 247 10.73 7.62 10.30
C LEU A 247 11.93 7.96 9.41
N SER A 248 12.62 6.95 8.88
CA SER A 248 13.73 7.15 7.94
C SER A 248 13.26 7.86 6.65
N PHE A 249 12.12 7.46 6.10
CA PHE A 249 11.57 8.04 4.88
C PHE A 249 11.12 9.50 5.09
N THR A 250 10.45 9.79 6.20
CA THR A 250 10.04 11.17 6.55
C THR A 250 11.25 12.08 6.76
N PHE A 251 12.31 11.59 7.42
CA PHE A 251 13.56 12.31 7.57
C PHE A 251 14.26 12.55 6.22
N GLY A 252 14.29 11.53 5.34
CA GLY A 252 14.84 11.62 3.99
C GLY A 252 14.13 12.66 3.13
N ILE A 253 12.79 12.67 3.14
CA ILE A 253 11.99 13.71 2.46
C ILE A 253 12.29 15.09 3.05
N GLY A 254 12.33 15.21 4.38
CA GLY A 254 12.66 16.46 5.07
C GLY A 254 14.02 17.01 4.65
N TYR A 255 15.03 16.14 4.56
CA TYR A 255 16.37 16.50 4.09
C TYR A 255 16.37 16.95 2.63
N ALA A 256 15.69 16.22 1.74
CA ALA A 256 15.59 16.56 0.32
C ALA A 256 14.90 17.92 0.08
N ILE A 257 13.83 18.21 0.83
CA ILE A 257 13.15 19.52 0.78
C ILE A 257 14.08 20.63 1.25
N ARG A 258 14.85 20.40 2.32
CA ARG A 258 15.80 21.38 2.87
C ARG A 258 16.90 21.72 1.87
N GLU A 259 17.47 20.72 1.20
CA GLU A 259 18.47 20.93 0.15
C GLU A 259 17.90 21.70 -1.04
N LYS A 260 16.72 21.30 -1.57
CA LYS A 260 16.06 22.06 -2.64
C LYS A 260 15.77 23.52 -2.25
N LYS A 261 15.39 23.79 -1.00
CA LYS A 261 15.14 25.17 -0.52
C LYS A 261 16.44 25.97 -0.44
N LYS A 262 17.55 25.35 -0.06
CA LYS A 262 18.88 25.97 -0.01
C LYS A 262 19.39 26.33 -1.40
N GLU A 263 19.21 25.44 -2.37
CA GLU A 263 19.56 25.66 -3.78
C GLU A 263 18.80 26.85 -4.38
N LYS A 264 17.47 26.90 -4.21
CA LYS A 264 16.64 28.05 -4.65
C LYS A 264 17.14 29.38 -4.09
N ARG A 265 17.58 29.42 -2.82
CA ARG A 265 18.13 30.63 -2.20
C ARG A 265 19.45 31.07 -2.84
N ARG A 266 20.34 30.14 -3.21
CA ARG A 266 21.59 30.48 -3.93
C ARG A 266 21.29 31.11 -5.28
N LEU A 267 20.42 30.48 -6.06
CA LEU A 267 20.04 30.97 -7.40
C LEU A 267 19.31 32.32 -7.36
N THR A 268 18.57 32.63 -6.28
CA THR A 268 17.98 33.97 -6.08
C THR A 268 19.06 35.03 -5.83
N LYS A 269 20.07 34.72 -5.01
CA LYS A 269 21.17 35.66 -4.71
C LYS A 269 21.98 36.04 -5.96
N GLU A 270 22.04 35.16 -6.96
CA GLU A 270 22.78 35.45 -8.19
C GLU A 270 22.10 36.46 -9.12
N CYS A 271 20.79 36.70 -9.01
CA CYS A 271 20.07 37.62 -9.90
C CYS A 271 19.92 39.03 -9.34
N ILE A 272 20.00 39.18 -8.01
CA ILE A 272 19.96 40.47 -7.33
C ILE A 272 21.39 40.86 -6.99
N ILE A 273 21.88 41.93 -7.59
CA ILE A 273 23.22 42.45 -7.34
C ILE A 273 23.11 43.56 -6.29
N PRO A 274 23.71 43.40 -5.10
CA PRO A 274 23.75 44.48 -4.11
C PRO A 274 24.53 45.69 -4.65
N PHE A 275 24.03 46.90 -4.40
CA PHE A 275 24.66 48.14 -4.86
C PHE A 275 26.08 48.30 -4.35
N ILE A 276 26.39 47.78 -3.15
CA ILE A 276 27.74 47.80 -2.57
C ILE A 276 28.77 46.99 -3.38
N GLU A 277 28.33 46.02 -4.19
CA GLU A 277 29.20 45.26 -5.10
C GLU A 277 29.48 46.03 -6.41
N LEU A 278 28.64 47.02 -6.74
CA LEU A 278 28.79 47.87 -7.92
C LEU A 278 29.62 49.11 -7.57
N ARG A 279 30.91 49.10 -7.93
CA ARG A 279 31.77 50.28 -7.72
C ARG A 279 31.62 51.26 -8.88
N ASN A 280 31.38 52.54 -8.57
CA ASN A 280 31.26 53.57 -9.59
C ASN A 280 32.65 53.88 -10.21
N LEU A 281 32.76 53.84 -11.54
CA LEU A 281 34.03 54.11 -12.22
C LEU A 281 34.52 55.57 -12.04
N LYS A 282 33.64 56.52 -11.70
CA LYS A 282 34.03 57.91 -11.43
C LYS A 282 34.80 58.05 -10.11
N GLU A 283 34.38 57.34 -9.07
CA GLU A 283 35.00 57.40 -7.74
C GLU A 283 36.40 56.77 -7.75
N ILE A 284 36.59 55.72 -8.53
CA ILE A 284 37.89 55.02 -8.66
C ILE A 284 38.93 55.92 -9.35
N LYS A 285 38.55 56.71 -10.37
CA LYS A 285 39.48 57.61 -11.07
C LYS A 285 39.90 58.84 -10.26
N ASN A 286 39.08 59.29 -9.31
CA ASN A 286 39.35 60.52 -8.55
C ASN A 286 40.26 60.30 -7.32
N ASN A 287 40.30 59.08 -6.76
CA ASN A 287 41.10 58.80 -5.57
C ASN A 287 42.51 58.24 -5.86
N ASP A 288 42.74 57.63 -7.02
CA ASP A 288 44.03 57.07 -7.38
C ASP A 288 44.60 57.74 -8.65
N GLY A 289 45.58 58.63 -8.47
CA GLY A 289 46.44 59.15 -9.54
C GLY A 289 47.41 58.10 -10.11
N SER A 290 47.02 56.83 -10.11
CA SER A 290 47.78 55.72 -10.67
C SER A 290 47.06 55.22 -11.92
N ASN A 291 47.82 54.93 -12.97
CA ASN A 291 47.33 54.25 -14.17
C ASN A 291 46.77 52.88 -13.77
N ILE A 292 45.48 52.83 -13.41
CA ILE A 292 44.79 51.59 -13.08
C ILE A 292 44.88 50.67 -14.30
N GLU A 293 45.30 49.44 -14.05
CA GLU A 293 45.44 48.32 -14.98
C GLU A 293 44.09 47.87 -15.59
N ILE A 294 43.22 48.78 -16.02
CA ILE A 294 42.02 48.51 -16.83
C ILE A 294 42.42 47.83 -18.16
N ASN A 295 43.68 47.98 -18.58
CA ASN A 295 44.22 47.38 -19.80
C ASN A 295 44.59 45.88 -19.69
N LYS A 296 44.57 45.25 -18.50
CA LYS A 296 44.94 43.83 -18.35
C LYS A 296 43.81 42.84 -18.62
N SER A 297 42.55 43.20 -18.33
CA SER A 297 41.39 42.31 -18.56
C SER A 297 40.88 42.30 -20.01
N LEU A 298 41.51 43.07 -20.91
CA LEU A 298 41.20 43.06 -22.36
C LEU A 298 42.13 42.17 -23.20
N ARG A 299 43.06 41.41 -22.58
CA ARG A 299 44.09 40.64 -23.31
C ARG A 299 43.94 39.12 -23.32
N SER A 300 42.93 38.54 -22.71
CA SER A 300 42.74 37.08 -22.75
C SER A 300 41.72 36.68 -23.83
N ILE A 301 42.19 36.61 -25.08
CA ILE A 301 41.85 35.66 -26.17
C ILE A 301 42.65 36.17 -27.40
N GLN A 302 43.92 35.80 -27.48
CA GLN A 302 44.70 35.83 -28.72
C GLN A 302 45.41 34.49 -28.84
N SER A 303 44.82 33.59 -29.61
CA SER A 303 45.54 32.51 -30.28
C SER A 303 45.83 32.98 -31.72
N ASN A 304 47.13 33.09 -32.02
CA ASN A 304 47.78 33.16 -33.33
C ASN A 304 47.01 33.77 -34.53
N SER A 305 47.40 34.98 -34.92
CA SER A 305 47.83 35.22 -36.31
C SER A 305 48.74 36.46 -36.37
N ASN A 306 49.88 36.29 -37.03
CA ASN A 306 50.81 37.36 -37.35
C ASN A 306 50.17 38.27 -38.41
N LEU A 307 49.81 39.51 -38.04
CA LEU A 307 49.84 40.61 -38.99
C LEU A 307 50.02 41.94 -38.25
N SER A 308 51.22 42.49 -38.42
CA SER A 308 51.59 43.85 -38.05
C SER A 308 50.77 44.88 -38.85
N THR A 309 49.91 45.63 -38.18
CA THR A 309 49.66 47.04 -38.50
C THR A 309 49.42 47.82 -37.21
N ASN A 310 50.20 48.88 -37.04
CA ASN A 310 50.08 49.83 -35.94
C ASN A 310 48.74 50.56 -36.01
N THR A 311 47.95 50.49 -34.95
CA THR A 311 47.07 51.62 -34.57
C THR A 311 46.94 51.64 -33.05
N LYS A 312 47.66 52.55 -32.39
CA LYS A 312 47.46 52.89 -30.99
C LYS A 312 46.09 53.56 -30.86
N LEU A 313 45.05 52.79 -30.56
CA LEU A 313 43.78 53.30 -30.06
C LEU A 313 43.83 53.26 -28.53
N THR A 314 44.43 54.30 -27.95
CA THR A 314 44.25 54.62 -26.53
C THR A 314 42.77 54.87 -26.28
N ALA A 315 42.11 53.96 -25.55
CA ALA A 315 40.79 54.19 -24.99
C ALA A 315 40.90 55.25 -23.88
N ASN A 316 41.06 56.52 -24.26
CA ASN A 316 40.74 57.64 -23.41
C ASN A 316 39.22 57.63 -23.21
N ILE A 317 38.77 56.91 -22.18
CA ILE A 317 37.40 57.03 -21.68
C ILE A 317 37.30 58.45 -21.08
N GLU A 318 36.92 59.42 -21.92
CA GLU A 318 36.58 60.78 -21.51
C GLU A 318 35.56 60.72 -20.37
N SER A 319 35.89 61.37 -19.25
CA SER A 319 35.11 61.39 -18.01
C SER A 319 33.66 61.88 -18.18
N LYS A 320 33.37 62.62 -19.26
CA LYS A 320 32.02 63.10 -19.63
C LYS A 320 31.08 62.04 -20.20
N LYS A 321 31.56 60.85 -20.62
CA LYS A 321 30.73 59.79 -21.24
C LYS A 321 30.36 58.61 -20.32
N LEU A 322 30.80 58.63 -19.05
CA LEU A 322 30.58 57.49 -18.14
C LEU A 322 29.15 57.38 -17.57
N GLU A 323 28.39 58.46 -17.54
CA GLU A 323 27.00 58.43 -17.09
C GLU A 323 26.17 59.40 -17.92
N THR A 324 25.03 58.93 -18.39
CA THR A 324 23.99 59.76 -19.00
C THR A 324 22.72 59.68 -18.17
N GLU A 325 21.67 60.37 -18.62
CA GLU A 325 20.34 60.31 -18.03
C GLU A 325 19.79 58.88 -17.97
N ASN A 326 20.10 58.05 -18.99
CA ASN A 326 19.52 56.71 -19.14
C ASN A 326 20.45 55.55 -18.73
N TYR A 327 21.78 55.78 -18.64
CA TYR A 327 22.73 54.71 -18.33
C TYR A 327 23.89 55.15 -17.44
N SER A 328 24.46 54.19 -16.70
CA SER A 328 25.67 54.32 -15.88
C SER A 328 26.60 53.12 -16.08
N HIS A 329 27.89 53.29 -15.84
CA HIS A 329 28.87 52.22 -15.92
C HIS A 329 29.41 51.87 -14.53
N PHE A 330 29.50 50.58 -14.22
CA PHE A 330 29.98 50.08 -12.93
C PHE A 330 31.09 49.05 -13.12
N LEU A 331 31.88 48.82 -12.07
CA LEU A 331 32.79 47.69 -11.99
C LEU A 331 32.12 46.60 -11.13
N TYR A 332 31.92 45.42 -11.71
CA TYR A 332 31.32 44.26 -11.07
C TYR A 332 32.17 43.02 -11.35
N ASN A 333 32.57 42.28 -10.30
CA ASN A 333 33.45 41.10 -10.44
C ASN A 333 34.72 41.32 -11.29
N ARG A 334 35.35 42.51 -11.18
CA ARG A 334 36.53 42.95 -11.94
C ARG A 334 36.31 43.16 -13.45
N GLU A 335 35.05 43.17 -13.89
CA GLU A 335 34.66 43.52 -15.25
C GLU A 335 33.83 44.80 -15.26
N VAL A 336 33.94 45.59 -16.35
CA VAL A 336 33.09 46.76 -16.54
C VAL A 336 31.71 46.27 -17.00
N VAL A 337 30.66 46.77 -16.37
CA VAL A 337 29.26 46.46 -16.68
C VAL A 337 28.50 47.74 -17.01
N PHE A 338 27.48 47.59 -17.85
CA PHE A 338 26.58 48.63 -18.31
C PHE A 338 25.26 48.54 -17.53
N GLY A 339 24.91 49.59 -16.81
CA GLY A 339 23.69 49.68 -16.01
C GLY A 339 22.65 50.60 -16.65
N ILE A 340 21.48 50.06 -16.97
CA ILE A 340 20.33 50.82 -17.47
C ILE A 340 19.53 51.35 -16.27
N LYS A 341 19.20 52.64 -16.28
CA LYS A 341 18.45 53.32 -15.21
C LYS A 341 16.95 53.20 -15.44
N TYR A 342 16.23 52.71 -14.43
CA TYR A 342 14.77 52.72 -14.42
C TYR A 342 14.29 53.65 -13.31
N GLN A 343 13.54 54.69 -13.67
CA GLN A 343 12.97 55.68 -12.74
C GLN A 343 11.71 55.14 -12.02
N VAL A 344 11.76 53.90 -11.56
CA VAL A 344 10.66 53.22 -10.87
C VAL A 344 11.19 52.37 -9.73
N ARG A 345 10.38 52.20 -8.69
CA ARG A 345 10.64 51.25 -7.61
C ARG A 345 9.65 50.10 -7.74
N VAL A 346 10.15 48.94 -8.18
CA VAL A 346 9.36 47.72 -8.33
C VAL A 346 9.76 46.73 -7.24
N ARG A 347 8.78 46.08 -6.61
CA ARG A 347 9.03 44.94 -5.72
C ARG A 347 9.16 43.69 -6.59
N ILE A 348 10.31 43.03 -6.53
CA ILE A 348 10.57 41.79 -7.28
C ILE A 348 10.01 40.61 -6.49
N PHE A 349 9.05 39.88 -7.07
CA PHE A 349 8.47 38.67 -6.49
C PHE A 349 9.24 37.41 -6.92
N ASN A 350 8.89 36.25 -6.34
CA ASN A 350 9.54 34.97 -6.65
C ASN A 350 9.37 34.53 -8.13
N GLU A 351 8.27 34.94 -8.75
CA GLU A 351 7.98 34.66 -10.16
C GLU A 351 8.90 35.48 -11.07
N ASP A 352 9.08 36.77 -10.77
CA ASP A 352 10.00 37.66 -11.47
C ASP A 352 11.44 37.14 -11.38
N LEU A 353 11.88 36.68 -10.20
CA LEU A 353 13.20 36.07 -10.04
C LEU A 353 13.41 34.86 -10.92
N THR A 354 12.35 34.07 -11.15
CA THR A 354 12.42 32.93 -12.07
C THR A 354 12.60 33.38 -13.50
N GLN A 355 11.92 34.46 -13.92
CA GLN A 355 12.11 35.05 -15.24
C GLN A 355 13.52 35.65 -15.40
N LEU A 356 13.99 36.43 -14.44
CA LEU A 356 15.34 37.02 -14.44
C LEU A 356 16.44 35.95 -14.53
N ARG A 357 16.29 34.80 -13.87
CA ARG A 357 17.21 33.65 -14.01
C ARG A 357 17.27 33.14 -15.45
N LYS A 358 16.11 32.99 -16.09
CA LYS A 358 16.04 32.54 -17.48
C LYS A 358 16.70 33.57 -18.43
N ILE A 359 16.52 34.86 -18.18
CA ILE A 359 17.16 35.94 -18.97
C ILE A 359 18.69 35.87 -18.81
N LYS A 360 19.16 35.71 -17.57
CA LYS A 360 20.58 35.56 -17.25
C LYS A 360 21.22 34.35 -17.93
N GLN A 361 20.47 33.26 -18.08
CA GLN A 361 20.92 32.04 -18.77
C GLN A 361 20.91 32.17 -20.29
N LEU A 362 20.15 33.12 -20.85
CA LEU A 362 20.15 33.36 -22.30
C LEU A 362 21.55 33.78 -22.75
N ASP A 363 22.03 33.13 -23.82
CA ASP A 363 23.34 33.38 -24.38
C ASP A 363 23.28 33.26 -25.90
N HIS A 364 23.68 34.33 -26.58
CA HIS A 364 23.67 34.40 -28.04
C HIS A 364 24.66 35.47 -28.52
N ASP A 365 25.21 35.28 -29.71
CA ASP A 365 26.22 36.19 -30.27
C ASP A 365 25.70 37.60 -30.56
N ASN A 366 24.39 37.78 -30.70
CA ASN A 366 23.78 39.10 -30.92
C ASN A 366 22.83 39.55 -29.78
N LEU A 367 22.83 38.85 -28.65
CA LEU A 367 22.13 39.29 -27.43
C LEU A 367 23.15 39.69 -26.37
N ASN A 368 22.91 40.82 -25.70
CA ASN A 368 23.78 41.26 -24.64
C ASN A 368 23.58 40.40 -23.39
N LYS A 369 24.66 40.06 -22.69
CA LYS A 369 24.58 39.21 -21.51
C LYS A 369 23.99 39.98 -20.34
N PHE A 370 22.88 39.49 -19.81
CA PHE A 370 22.27 40.02 -18.59
C PHE A 370 23.02 39.51 -17.35
N CYS A 371 23.40 40.42 -16.45
CA CYS A 371 24.14 40.09 -15.24
C CYS A 371 23.21 39.96 -14.02
N GLY A 372 22.23 40.87 -13.90
CA GLY A 372 21.29 40.91 -12.78
C GLY A 372 20.62 42.28 -12.62
N VAL A 373 19.83 42.44 -11.56
CA VAL A 373 19.16 43.71 -11.21
C VAL A 373 19.70 44.21 -9.86
N CYS A 374 19.95 45.51 -9.74
CA CYS A 374 20.26 46.17 -8.48
C CYS A 374 19.06 47.01 -8.04
N THR A 375 18.46 46.63 -6.91
CA THR A 375 17.19 47.19 -6.38
C THR A 375 17.39 48.07 -5.14
N ASP A 376 18.54 47.95 -4.49
CA ASP A 376 18.92 48.61 -3.24
C ASP A 376 19.60 49.97 -3.47
N ALA A 377 19.92 50.30 -4.72
CA ALA A 377 20.37 51.62 -5.11
C ALA A 377 19.24 52.68 -5.07
N PRO A 378 19.55 53.99 -5.05
CA PRO A 378 18.55 55.05 -5.09
C PRO A 378 17.59 54.96 -6.29
N ILE A 379 18.11 54.45 -7.42
CA ILE A 379 17.42 54.18 -8.68
C ILE A 379 17.61 52.69 -9.01
N LEU A 380 16.62 52.05 -9.62
CA LEU A 380 16.69 50.66 -10.05
C LEU A 380 17.61 50.52 -11.27
N TYR A 381 18.56 49.57 -11.22
CA TYR A 381 19.46 49.30 -12.35
C TYR A 381 19.30 47.88 -12.91
N GLY A 382 19.18 47.78 -14.23
CA GLY A 382 19.38 46.53 -14.97
C GLY A 382 20.83 46.46 -15.42
N ILE A 383 21.57 45.46 -14.95
CA ILE A 383 23.00 45.32 -15.18
C ILE A 383 23.24 44.34 -16.34
N TRP A 384 23.98 44.82 -17.34
CA TRP A 384 24.33 44.12 -18.56
C TRP A 384 25.84 44.16 -18.81
N LYS A 385 26.35 43.29 -19.67
CA LYS A 385 27.75 43.34 -20.07
C LYS A 385 28.07 44.62 -20.84
N TYR A 386 29.22 45.23 -20.54
CA TYR A 386 29.66 46.47 -21.19
C TYR A 386 30.08 46.24 -22.64
N CYS A 387 29.63 47.14 -23.52
CA CYS A 387 29.95 47.17 -24.94
C CYS A 387 30.77 48.44 -25.23
N GLN A 388 32.04 48.27 -25.60
CA GLN A 388 33.02 49.37 -25.61
C GLN A 388 32.72 50.49 -26.61
N ARG A 389 31.99 50.20 -27.69
CA ARG A 389 31.72 51.17 -28.76
C ARG A 389 30.45 51.98 -28.54
N GLY A 390 29.71 51.70 -27.47
CA GLY A 390 28.47 52.38 -27.10
C GLY A 390 27.25 51.84 -27.85
N SER A 391 26.18 52.64 -27.91
CA SER A 391 24.96 52.30 -28.64
C SER A 391 25.08 52.61 -30.12
N LEU A 392 24.20 52.02 -30.93
CA LEU A 392 24.09 52.33 -32.35
C LEU A 392 23.70 53.79 -32.58
N LYS A 393 22.86 54.36 -31.71
CA LYS A 393 22.53 55.79 -31.70
C LYS A 393 23.78 56.66 -31.54
N ASP A 394 24.66 56.31 -30.60
CA ASP A 394 25.93 57.03 -30.39
C ASP A 394 26.88 56.90 -31.58
N LEU A 395 26.81 55.78 -32.31
CA LEU A 395 27.61 55.56 -33.51
C LEU A 395 27.12 56.43 -34.67
N ILE A 396 25.81 56.48 -34.88
CA ILE A 396 25.17 57.31 -35.92
C ILE A 396 25.48 58.78 -35.68
N ALA A 397 25.31 59.27 -34.43
CA ALA A 397 25.58 60.65 -34.06
C ALA A 397 27.05 61.09 -34.21
N LYS A 398 28.00 60.14 -34.23
CA LYS A 398 29.43 60.45 -34.41
C LYS A 398 29.86 60.52 -35.88
N GLU A 399 29.03 60.09 -36.82
CA GLU A 399 29.27 60.01 -38.28
C GLU A 399 30.55 59.27 -38.75
N GLN A 400 31.42 58.82 -37.83
CA GLN A 400 32.79 58.40 -38.14
C GLN A 400 32.93 56.99 -38.77
N TYR A 401 31.85 56.20 -38.85
CA TYR A 401 31.94 54.78 -39.24
C TYR A 401 30.76 54.23 -40.05
N VAL A 402 29.65 54.97 -40.16
CA VAL A 402 28.46 54.56 -40.91
C VAL A 402 28.63 54.86 -42.42
N GLY A 403 29.85 55.17 -42.87
CA GLY A 403 30.19 55.48 -44.26
C GLY A 403 30.10 54.31 -45.23
N ASP A 404 30.42 53.11 -44.74
CA ASP A 404 30.57 51.88 -45.54
C ASP A 404 29.28 51.05 -45.53
N SER A 405 28.74 50.80 -46.73
CA SER A 405 27.52 50.00 -46.92
C SER A 405 27.69 48.57 -46.40
N PHE A 406 28.90 48.01 -46.45
CA PHE A 406 29.18 46.68 -45.92
C PHE A 406 29.04 46.66 -44.39
N VAL A 407 29.58 47.68 -43.71
CA VAL A 407 29.46 47.82 -42.25
C VAL A 407 27.99 47.96 -41.85
N MET A 408 27.22 48.82 -42.53
CA MET A 408 25.78 48.95 -42.27
C MET A 408 25.05 47.61 -42.39
N PHE A 409 25.29 46.86 -43.46
CA PHE A 409 24.66 45.56 -43.69
C PHE A 409 25.01 44.56 -42.58
N THR A 410 26.27 44.52 -42.13
CA THR A 410 26.67 43.64 -41.03
C THR A 410 25.98 44.00 -39.71
N LEU A 411 25.83 45.29 -39.39
CA LEU A 411 25.10 45.75 -38.21
C LEU A 411 23.61 45.36 -38.27
N MET A 412 22.96 45.55 -39.42
CA MET A 412 21.56 45.16 -39.63
C MET A 412 21.37 43.64 -39.51
N ARG A 413 22.27 42.86 -40.12
CA ARG A 413 22.25 41.39 -40.03
C ARG A 413 22.40 40.92 -38.58
N ASP A 414 23.31 41.54 -37.83
CA ASP A 414 23.53 41.20 -36.43
C ASP A 414 22.28 41.49 -35.57
N ILE A 415 21.59 42.62 -35.80
CA ILE A 415 20.31 42.91 -35.13
C ILE A 415 19.24 41.88 -35.51
N ALA A 416 19.10 41.56 -36.79
CA ALA A 416 18.13 40.55 -37.25
C ALA A 416 18.39 39.18 -36.62
N SER A 417 19.66 38.76 -36.56
CA SER A 417 20.10 37.53 -35.89
C SER A 417 19.76 37.54 -34.39
N GLY A 418 19.97 38.68 -33.72
CA GLY A 418 19.58 38.87 -32.32
C GLY A 418 18.07 38.76 -32.11
N LEU A 419 17.26 39.36 -32.98
CA LEU A 419 15.81 39.29 -32.91
C LEU A 419 15.28 37.87 -33.14
N ILE A 420 15.81 37.13 -34.12
CA ILE A 420 15.43 35.74 -34.34
C ILE A 420 15.70 34.90 -33.08
N ALA A 421 16.88 35.07 -32.48
CA ALA A 421 17.23 34.37 -31.24
C ALA A 421 16.31 34.75 -30.08
N LEU A 422 15.98 36.03 -29.93
CA LEU A 422 15.09 36.52 -28.88
C LEU A 422 13.66 35.98 -29.06
N HIS A 423 13.11 36.06 -30.28
CA HIS A 423 11.77 35.61 -30.63
C HIS A 423 11.57 34.10 -30.46
N GLY A 424 12.65 33.32 -30.63
CA GLY A 424 12.69 31.88 -30.35
C GLY A 424 12.89 31.52 -28.88
N SER A 425 13.23 32.50 -28.03
CA SER A 425 13.46 32.29 -26.60
C SER A 425 12.19 32.51 -25.76
N PHE A 426 12.26 32.19 -24.46
CA PHE A 426 11.16 32.44 -23.52
C PHE A 426 10.87 33.94 -23.31
N ALA A 427 11.80 34.84 -23.65
CA ALA A 427 11.60 36.29 -23.51
C ALA A 427 10.58 36.82 -24.53
N GLY A 428 10.42 36.12 -25.67
CA GLY A 428 9.44 36.48 -26.70
C GLY A 428 9.84 37.73 -27.46
N ALA A 429 9.01 38.78 -27.38
CA ALA A 429 9.27 40.06 -28.03
C ALA A 429 10.21 40.93 -27.20
N HIS A 430 10.99 41.79 -27.86
CA HIS A 430 11.75 42.84 -27.23
C HIS A 430 10.83 43.96 -26.71
N GLY A 431 9.88 44.39 -27.53
CA GLY A 431 8.80 45.34 -27.25
C GLY A 431 9.18 46.81 -27.15
N MET A 432 10.46 47.13 -26.96
CA MET A 432 11.00 48.50 -27.03
C MET A 432 12.38 48.49 -27.70
N LEU A 433 12.47 47.84 -28.86
CA LEU A 433 13.71 47.84 -29.63
C LEU A 433 13.96 49.26 -30.18
N SER A 434 15.18 49.76 -30.01
CA SER A 434 15.60 51.07 -30.52
C SER A 434 17.10 51.06 -30.77
N SER A 435 17.61 52.05 -31.49
CA SER A 435 19.05 52.23 -31.70
C SER A 435 19.84 52.47 -30.40
N GLU A 436 19.19 52.89 -29.31
CA GLU A 436 19.80 52.99 -27.97
C GLU A 436 20.05 51.60 -27.35
N ASN A 437 19.15 50.66 -27.60
CA ASN A 437 19.21 49.32 -27.01
C ASN A 437 20.10 48.35 -27.80
N CYS A 438 20.53 48.74 -29.00
CA CYS A 438 21.50 48.01 -29.82
C CYS A 438 22.92 48.48 -29.49
N LEU A 439 23.65 47.70 -28.69
CA LEU A 439 25.00 48.04 -28.25
C LEU A 439 26.06 47.37 -29.13
N ILE A 440 27.25 47.97 -29.26
CA ILE A 440 28.31 47.47 -30.13
C ILE A 440 29.54 47.08 -29.30
N ASN A 441 29.94 45.81 -29.39
CA ASN A 441 31.12 45.33 -28.69
C ASN A 441 32.44 45.77 -29.35
N ASP A 442 33.56 45.41 -28.74
CA ASP A 442 34.91 45.66 -29.24
C ASP A 442 35.16 45.08 -30.64
N ARG A 443 34.55 43.93 -30.94
CA ARG A 443 34.61 43.19 -32.20
C ARG A 443 33.62 43.66 -33.29
N TRP A 444 32.98 44.83 -33.12
CA TRP A 444 32.01 45.38 -34.08
C TRP A 444 30.74 44.54 -34.27
N GLN A 445 30.38 43.71 -33.29
CA GLN A 445 29.13 42.95 -33.30
C GLN A 445 28.05 43.70 -32.54
N VAL A 446 26.82 43.68 -33.07
CA VAL A 446 25.67 44.25 -32.38
C VAL A 446 25.13 43.26 -31.35
N LYS A 447 24.87 43.77 -30.15
CA LYS A 447 24.33 43.07 -28.99
C LYS A 447 23.05 43.80 -28.54
N ILE A 448 21.89 43.18 -28.73
CA ILE A 448 20.61 43.73 -28.27
C ILE A 448 20.55 43.63 -26.74
N SER A 449 20.21 44.72 -26.06
CA SER A 449 20.12 44.84 -24.60
C SER A 449 18.73 45.28 -24.16
N ASP A 450 18.44 45.30 -22.85
CA ASP A 450 17.13 45.72 -22.30
C ASP A 450 15.91 44.83 -22.65
N PHE A 451 16.16 43.58 -23.00
CA PHE A 451 15.10 42.60 -23.29
C PHE A 451 14.64 41.84 -22.04
N GLY A 452 13.38 41.37 -22.05
CA GLY A 452 12.84 40.47 -21.02
C GLY A 452 12.51 41.11 -19.66
N LEU A 453 12.77 42.41 -19.47
CA LEU A 453 12.49 43.14 -18.23
C LEU A 453 11.09 43.78 -18.20
N ASN A 454 10.08 43.08 -18.71
CA ASN A 454 8.71 43.60 -18.86
C ASN A 454 8.10 44.06 -17.52
N MET A 455 8.36 43.33 -16.44
CA MET A 455 7.88 43.67 -15.09
C MET A 455 8.39 45.04 -14.61
N ILE A 456 9.57 45.47 -15.08
CA ILE A 456 10.15 46.78 -14.76
C ILE A 456 9.65 47.83 -15.75
N ARG A 457 9.64 47.50 -17.04
CA ARG A 457 9.32 48.41 -18.15
C ARG A 457 7.86 48.83 -18.20
N GLU A 458 6.92 47.95 -17.87
CA GLU A 458 5.49 48.30 -17.82
C GLU A 458 5.19 49.41 -16.81
N SER A 459 5.93 49.40 -15.69
CA SER A 459 5.79 50.38 -14.62
C SER A 459 6.45 51.72 -14.96
N GLN A 460 7.33 51.78 -15.96
CA GLN A 460 8.08 52.99 -16.31
C GLN A 460 7.25 53.94 -17.18
N PRO A 461 7.22 55.26 -16.87
CA PRO A 461 6.66 56.24 -17.78
C PRO A 461 7.48 56.33 -19.07
N MET A 462 6.81 56.22 -20.22
CA MET A 462 7.43 56.31 -21.54
C MET A 462 7.42 57.77 -22.01
N SER A 463 8.60 58.33 -22.32
CA SER A 463 8.69 59.61 -23.01
C SER A 463 8.13 59.48 -24.43
N LYS A 464 7.46 60.53 -24.93
CA LYS A 464 6.95 60.59 -26.32
C LYS A 464 8.04 60.24 -27.35
N ARG A 465 9.29 60.64 -27.10
CA ARG A 465 10.43 60.34 -27.98
C ARG A 465 10.74 58.85 -28.10
N LYS A 466 10.54 58.06 -27.03
CA LYS A 466 10.78 56.60 -27.06
C LYS A 466 9.71 55.84 -27.85
N LEU A 467 8.57 56.46 -28.15
CA LEU A 467 7.48 55.87 -28.92
C LEU A 467 7.74 55.88 -30.44
N LEU A 468 8.78 56.59 -30.93
CA LEU A 468 9.07 56.71 -32.36
C LEU A 468 9.43 55.37 -33.03
N TRP A 469 10.01 54.43 -32.29
CA TRP A 469 10.29 53.07 -32.76
C TRP A 469 9.11 52.11 -32.53
N THR A 470 8.04 52.55 -31.88
CA THR A 470 6.90 51.69 -31.56
C THR A 470 5.93 51.61 -32.74
N ALA A 471 5.53 50.38 -33.08
CA ALA A 471 4.62 50.13 -34.17
C ALA A 471 3.23 50.74 -33.92
N PRO A 472 2.53 51.25 -34.96
CA PRO A 472 1.27 51.98 -34.80
C PRO A 472 0.15 51.15 -34.16
N GLU A 473 0.13 49.84 -34.37
CA GLU A 473 -0.80 48.91 -33.72
C GLU A 473 -0.57 48.84 -32.20
N LEU A 474 0.68 48.80 -31.77
CA LEU A 474 1.03 48.79 -30.35
C LEU A 474 0.68 50.12 -29.66
N LEU A 475 0.81 51.24 -30.39
CA LEU A 475 0.41 52.56 -29.92
C LEU A 475 -1.11 52.68 -29.73
N ARG A 476 -1.90 52.14 -30.67
CA ARG A 476 -3.38 52.15 -30.59
C ARG A 476 -3.91 51.27 -29.46
N GLU A 477 -3.30 50.11 -29.26
CA GLU A 477 -3.69 49.14 -28.23
C GLU A 477 -3.09 49.45 -26.85
N ASN A 478 -2.17 50.42 -26.76
CA ASN A 478 -1.38 50.72 -25.57
C ASN A 478 -0.65 49.47 -25.02
N ASN A 479 -0.25 48.56 -25.90
CA ASN A 479 0.41 47.31 -25.54
C ASN A 479 1.92 47.53 -25.32
N ARG A 480 2.31 47.68 -24.06
CA ARG A 480 3.70 47.94 -23.66
C ARG A 480 4.62 46.71 -23.62
N LYS A 481 4.05 45.50 -23.67
CA LYS A 481 4.83 44.25 -23.73
C LYS A 481 5.46 44.06 -25.12
N GLY A 482 4.85 44.67 -26.13
CA GLY A 482 5.22 44.53 -27.52
C GLY A 482 4.89 43.16 -28.10
N THR A 483 5.08 43.04 -29.40
CA THR A 483 4.86 41.83 -30.19
C THR A 483 6.06 41.57 -31.09
N LYS A 484 6.17 40.35 -31.61
CA LYS A 484 7.28 39.99 -32.52
C LYS A 484 7.22 40.82 -33.79
N GLU A 485 6.01 41.04 -34.29
CA GLU A 485 5.71 41.87 -35.45
C GLU A 485 6.05 43.35 -35.18
N GLY A 486 5.77 43.83 -33.97
CA GLY A 486 6.15 45.17 -33.54
C GLY A 486 7.67 45.37 -33.49
N ASP A 487 8.44 44.35 -33.08
CA ASP A 487 9.91 44.42 -33.14
C ASP A 487 10.44 44.50 -34.58
N VAL A 488 9.76 43.88 -35.55
CA VAL A 488 10.12 43.97 -36.97
C VAL A 488 9.92 45.40 -37.49
N TYR A 489 8.85 46.07 -37.06
CA TYR A 489 8.66 47.50 -37.33
C TYR A 489 9.79 48.33 -36.73
N SER A 490 10.10 48.14 -35.43
CA SER A 490 11.20 48.84 -34.77
C SER A 490 12.54 48.61 -35.47
N PHE A 491 12.80 47.39 -35.94
CA PHE A 491 13.99 47.06 -36.71
C PHE A 491 14.05 47.81 -38.04
N ALA A 492 12.93 47.91 -38.77
CA ALA A 492 12.87 48.69 -40.00
C ALA A 492 13.22 50.16 -39.77
N ILE A 493 12.73 50.75 -38.67
CA ILE A 493 13.08 52.13 -38.28
C ILE A 493 14.59 52.25 -38.02
N ILE A 494 15.19 51.31 -37.29
CA ILE A 494 16.65 51.32 -37.04
C ILE A 494 17.45 51.18 -38.35
N CYS A 495 16.97 50.36 -39.29
CA CYS A 495 17.58 50.26 -40.62
C CYS A 495 17.53 51.61 -41.35
N CYS A 496 16.41 52.34 -41.28
CA CYS A 496 16.32 53.70 -41.82
C CYS A 496 17.31 54.65 -41.15
N GLU A 497 17.47 54.59 -39.81
CA GLU A 497 18.47 55.41 -39.11
C GLU A 497 19.90 55.13 -39.60
N LEU A 498 20.23 53.87 -39.87
CA LEU A 498 21.55 53.48 -40.38
C LEU A 498 21.79 53.93 -41.82
N VAL A 499 20.80 53.78 -42.70
CA VAL A 499 20.91 54.17 -44.12
C VAL A 499 21.00 55.69 -44.25
N ASN A 500 20.15 56.42 -43.53
CA ASN A 500 20.11 57.88 -43.58
C ASN A 500 21.22 58.53 -42.76
N ARG A 501 21.87 57.77 -41.86
CA ARG A 501 22.89 58.24 -40.91
C ARG A 501 22.41 59.36 -40.00
N GLU A 502 21.11 59.35 -39.75
CA GLU A 502 20.40 60.36 -38.98
C GLU A 502 19.48 59.64 -38.00
N THR A 503 19.32 60.21 -36.80
CA THR A 503 18.33 59.68 -35.86
C THR A 503 16.91 59.94 -36.39
N VAL A 504 15.94 59.09 -36.02
CA VAL A 504 14.53 59.17 -36.50
C VAL A 504 13.92 60.58 -36.38
N TRP A 505 14.42 61.39 -35.43
CA TRP A 505 13.98 62.76 -35.20
C TRP A 505 15.10 63.77 -35.45
N ASN A 506 15.06 64.45 -36.60
CA ASN A 506 16.01 65.51 -37.00
C ASN A 506 15.32 66.83 -37.39
N GLY A 507 14.11 67.11 -36.88
CA GLY A 507 13.33 68.31 -37.24
C GLY A 507 12.88 69.12 -36.03
N VAL A 508 13.33 70.39 -35.98
CA VAL A 508 12.79 71.58 -35.29
C VAL A 508 11.85 71.29 -34.09
N GLU A 509 12.30 71.63 -32.88
CA GLU A 509 11.43 71.73 -31.69
C GLU A 509 10.13 72.46 -32.06
N ARG A 510 9.00 71.76 -32.03
CA ARG A 510 7.70 72.43 -31.95
C ARG A 510 7.53 72.87 -30.49
N GLU A 511 7.05 74.09 -30.28
CA GLU A 511 6.88 74.71 -28.95
C GLU A 511 6.03 73.85 -27.97
N ASP A 512 5.34 72.81 -28.45
CA ASP A 512 4.51 71.90 -27.66
C ASP A 512 5.25 70.67 -27.07
N ASP A 513 6.57 70.55 -27.23
CA ASP A 513 7.37 69.39 -26.80
C ASP A 513 8.26 69.63 -25.55
N VAL A 514 8.02 70.69 -24.77
CA VAL A 514 8.63 70.94 -23.43
C VAL A 514 7.73 70.46 -22.29
#